data_AF-A0A3B4GK08-F1
#
_entry.id   AF-A0A3B4GK08-F1
#
_cell.length_a   1.000
_cell.length_b   1.000
_cell.length_c   1.000
_cell.angle_alpha   90.00
_cell.angle_beta   90.00
_cell.angle_gamma   90.00
#
_symmetry.space_group_name_H-M   'P 1'
#
loop_
_entity.id
_entity.type
_entity.pdbx_description
1 polymer ?
#
loop_
_entity_poly.entity_id
_entity_poly.type
_entity_poly.pdbx_seq_one_letter_code
_entity_poly.pdbx_strand_id
1 'polypeptide(L)'
;MEATLGEQTAVGFSAGTEGPEHRQELEASDEAVTFMSGIEPAELQKCVFADSLVTVSEGGRELGEFSVTVEFARREQPCMMLHAQSHGAIDDCPCGTAVTAYLTTDLQVLEEDHHEYVKLEGHSVDKRCHMVQRDGLMVIHKVTTRELGQRQLEVGGELLDVFGVERIIQSMEGSPSTWQCYFLDDGHLVTRVQVGSPVTMRLLELPSKAEKDSVIFKIPLVWEEDMQMRSKFLDRKEELKADHSSYLRQHPEIRALISDFLQLLLLRKPDDVFLFAREYFTPFTSNHPADADQEAQSL
;
A
#
# COMPACT_ATOMS: atom_id res chain seq x y z
N MET A 1 13.13 -68.33 7.92
CA MET A 1 12.56 -68.40 9.27
C MET A 1 13.60 -67.89 10.23
N GLU A 2 13.22 -66.90 11.04
CA GLU A 2 13.88 -66.39 12.26
C GLU A 2 15.34 -65.94 12.18
N ALA A 3 15.85 -65.01 12.98
CA ALA A 3 15.37 -63.89 13.76
C ALA A 3 16.64 -63.28 14.39
N THR A 4 16.63 -61.96 14.60
CA THR A 4 17.30 -61.21 15.69
C THR A 4 18.82 -61.33 15.87
N LEU A 5 19.50 -60.19 15.90
CA LEU A 5 19.92 -59.60 17.18
C LEU A 5 20.17 -58.10 16.97
N GLY A 6 19.45 -57.28 17.73
CA GLY A 6 19.82 -55.89 17.95
C GLY A 6 20.66 -55.77 19.20
N GLU A 7 21.44 -54.69 19.31
CA GLU A 7 21.72 -54.11 20.61
C GLU A 7 22.00 -52.61 20.48
N GLN A 8 21.24 -51.85 21.26
CA GLN A 8 21.37 -50.43 21.49
C GLN A 8 22.63 -50.13 22.29
N THR A 9 23.28 -49.00 22.00
CA THR A 9 24.01 -48.25 23.04
C THR A 9 23.53 -46.82 23.04
N ALA A 10 23.30 -46.33 24.25
CA ALA A 10 22.58 -45.11 24.54
C ALA A 10 23.53 -43.97 24.94
N VAL A 11 22.92 -42.77 24.92
CA VAL A 11 23.21 -41.57 25.72
C VAL A 11 24.20 -40.57 25.17
N GLY A 12 23.67 -39.36 24.95
CA GLY A 12 24.44 -38.12 24.87
C GLY A 12 23.57 -36.96 24.41
N PHE A 13 22.61 -36.51 25.24
CA PHE A 13 21.90 -35.24 24.98
C PHE A 13 22.77 -34.09 25.50
N SER A 14 23.41 -33.37 24.59
CA SER A 14 24.05 -32.08 24.87
C SER A 14 23.30 -30.99 24.13
N ALA A 15 22.73 -30.08 24.91
CA ALA A 15 22.13 -28.84 24.43
C ALA A 15 23.16 -28.03 23.63
N GLY A 16 22.84 -27.77 22.36
CA GLY A 16 23.57 -26.86 21.48
C GLY A 16 22.67 -25.67 21.14
N THR A 17 23.02 -24.52 21.72
CA THR A 17 22.67 -23.18 21.25
C THR A 17 23.01 -23.02 19.77
N GLU A 18 22.01 -22.74 18.92
CA GLU A 18 22.23 -22.16 17.59
C GLU A 18 21.40 -20.88 17.44
N GLY A 19 22.07 -19.87 16.89
CA GLY A 19 21.65 -18.47 16.79
C GLY A 19 20.67 -18.20 15.65
N PRO A 20 20.66 -16.95 15.11
CA PRO A 20 19.51 -16.36 14.46
C PRO A 20 19.13 -17.14 13.21
N GLU A 21 17.88 -17.57 13.14
CA GLU A 21 17.31 -18.21 11.95
C GLU A 21 17.51 -17.28 10.74
N HIS A 22 18.42 -17.70 9.85
CA HIS A 22 18.46 -17.22 8.48
C HIS A 22 17.06 -17.46 7.91
N ARG A 23 16.32 -16.37 7.65
CA ARG A 23 15.15 -16.42 6.77
C ARG A 23 15.68 -16.86 5.41
N GLN A 24 15.65 -18.17 5.17
CA GLN A 24 16.04 -18.76 3.90
C GLN A 24 15.11 -18.15 2.86
N GLU A 25 15.66 -17.34 1.96
CA GLU A 25 14.93 -16.90 0.77
C GLU A 25 14.46 -18.19 0.08
N LEU A 26 13.14 -18.34 -0.05
CA LEU A 26 12.55 -19.48 -0.72
C LEU A 26 12.88 -19.35 -2.21
N GLU A 27 14.01 -19.93 -2.62
CA GLU A 27 14.39 -20.00 -4.02
C GLU A 27 13.56 -21.07 -4.73
N ALA A 28 13.10 -20.75 -5.94
CA ALA A 28 12.36 -21.69 -6.78
C ALA A 28 13.27 -22.87 -7.15
N SER A 29 12.73 -24.09 -7.19
CA SER A 29 13.51 -25.25 -7.60
C SER A 29 13.90 -25.16 -9.09
N ASP A 30 15.00 -25.83 -9.46
CA ASP A 30 15.47 -25.87 -10.84
C ASP A 30 14.39 -26.37 -11.81
N GLU A 31 13.53 -27.30 -11.37
CA GLU A 31 12.40 -27.79 -12.15
C GLU A 31 11.35 -26.70 -12.38
N ALA A 32 11.04 -25.88 -11.36
CA ALA A 32 10.10 -24.78 -11.49
C ALA A 32 10.65 -23.69 -12.43
N VAL A 33 11.94 -23.36 -12.32
CA VAL A 33 12.61 -22.40 -13.22
C VAL A 33 12.60 -22.93 -14.66
N THR A 34 12.89 -24.21 -14.85
CA THR A 34 12.89 -24.85 -16.18
C THR A 34 11.49 -24.88 -16.79
N PHE A 35 10.47 -25.21 -15.99
CA PHE A 35 9.07 -25.19 -16.42
C PHE A 35 8.63 -23.79 -16.84
N MET A 36 8.88 -22.77 -16.01
CA MET A 36 8.53 -21.38 -16.30
C MET A 36 9.26 -20.84 -17.54
N SER A 37 10.52 -21.24 -17.73
CA SER A 37 11.31 -20.88 -18.92
C SER A 37 10.86 -21.62 -20.18
N GLY A 38 10.11 -22.72 -20.04
CA GLY A 38 9.54 -23.51 -21.12
C GLY A 38 8.20 -22.98 -21.64
N ILE A 39 7.61 -21.96 -21.00
CA ILE A 39 6.36 -21.35 -21.45
C ILE A 39 6.60 -20.61 -22.76
N GLU A 40 6.23 -21.23 -23.88
CA GLU A 40 6.40 -20.64 -25.21
C GLU A 40 5.27 -19.65 -25.55
N PRO A 41 5.48 -18.70 -26.48
CA PRO A 41 4.43 -17.78 -26.94
C PRO A 41 3.13 -18.48 -27.39
N ALA A 42 3.22 -19.71 -27.90
CA ALA A 42 2.07 -20.53 -28.28
C ALA A 42 1.25 -21.04 -27.08
N GLU A 43 1.87 -21.17 -25.90
CA GLU A 43 1.17 -21.53 -24.67
C GLU A 43 0.50 -20.31 -24.03
N LEU A 44 1.13 -19.14 -24.11
CA LEU A 44 0.51 -17.87 -23.72
C LEU A 44 -0.72 -17.53 -24.57
N GLN A 45 -0.79 -17.97 -25.82
CA GLN A 45 -2.01 -17.82 -26.64
C GLN A 45 -3.23 -18.51 -26.04
N LYS A 46 -3.06 -19.52 -25.18
CA LYS A 46 -4.17 -20.18 -24.48
C LYS A 46 -4.74 -19.32 -23.35
N CYS A 47 -4.03 -18.27 -22.92
CA CYS A 47 -4.50 -17.30 -21.93
C CYS A 47 -5.44 -16.24 -22.53
N VAL A 48 -5.56 -16.19 -23.86
CA VAL A 48 -6.52 -15.33 -24.58
C VAL A 48 -7.81 -16.11 -24.77
N PHE A 49 -8.91 -15.59 -24.24
CA PHE A 49 -10.22 -16.22 -24.34
C PHE A 49 -11.34 -15.19 -24.19
N ALA A 50 -12.54 -15.58 -24.62
CA ALA A 50 -13.77 -14.87 -24.35
C ALA A 50 -14.77 -15.87 -23.76
N ASP A 51 -15.49 -15.46 -22.72
CA ASP A 51 -16.51 -16.27 -22.07
C ASP A 51 -17.71 -15.39 -21.66
N SER A 52 -18.90 -15.96 -21.64
CA SER A 52 -20.10 -15.28 -21.18
C SER A 52 -21.08 -16.21 -20.45
N LEU A 53 -21.70 -15.65 -19.40
CA LEU A 53 -22.63 -16.32 -18.51
C LEU A 53 -23.91 -15.49 -18.42
N VAL A 54 -25.05 -16.16 -18.44
CA VAL A 54 -26.35 -15.51 -18.21
C VAL A 54 -26.62 -15.48 -16.71
N THR A 55 -27.05 -14.32 -16.21
CA THR A 55 -27.52 -14.16 -14.82
C THR A 55 -29.00 -14.51 -14.77
N VAL A 56 -29.39 -15.43 -13.90
CA VAL A 56 -30.78 -15.88 -13.74
C VAL A 56 -31.27 -15.70 -12.31
N SER A 57 -32.54 -15.33 -12.14
CA SER A 57 -33.23 -15.31 -10.84
C SER A 57 -33.53 -16.72 -10.33
N GLU A 58 -33.88 -16.86 -9.04
CA GLU A 58 -34.39 -18.13 -8.48
C GLU A 58 -35.61 -18.68 -9.25
N GLY A 59 -36.42 -17.79 -9.84
CA GLY A 59 -37.56 -18.17 -10.68
C GLY A 59 -37.20 -18.57 -12.11
N GLY A 60 -35.91 -18.60 -12.47
CA GLY A 60 -35.43 -18.95 -13.81
C GLY A 60 -35.56 -17.83 -14.86
N ARG A 61 -36.00 -16.62 -14.47
CA ARG A 61 -36.00 -15.46 -15.36
C ARG A 61 -34.57 -14.96 -15.56
N GLU A 62 -34.15 -14.75 -16.81
CA GLU A 62 -32.90 -14.08 -17.15
C GLU A 62 -32.94 -12.60 -16.72
N LEU A 63 -31.91 -12.19 -15.99
CA LEU A 63 -31.77 -10.85 -15.42
C LEU A 63 -30.66 -10.04 -16.09
N GLY A 64 -29.71 -10.69 -16.75
CA GLY A 64 -28.54 -10.02 -17.32
C GLY A 64 -27.49 -10.98 -17.86
N GLU A 65 -26.33 -10.43 -18.20
CA GLU A 65 -25.18 -11.13 -18.76
C GLU A 65 -23.91 -10.70 -18.03
N PHE A 66 -23.04 -11.67 -17.75
CA PHE A 66 -21.65 -11.46 -17.43
C PHE A 66 -20.81 -11.89 -18.64
N SER A 67 -19.82 -11.11 -19.03
CA SER A 67 -18.86 -11.49 -20.06
C SER A 67 -17.46 -11.10 -19.64
N VAL A 68 -16.47 -11.94 -19.98
CA VAL A 68 -15.05 -11.64 -19.81
C VAL A 68 -14.31 -11.91 -21.11
N THR A 69 -13.41 -11.01 -21.47
CA THR A 69 -12.46 -11.19 -22.57
C THR A 69 -11.05 -10.92 -22.09
N VAL A 70 -10.11 -11.73 -22.55
CA VAL A 70 -8.69 -11.56 -22.33
C VAL A 70 -8.03 -11.60 -23.69
N GLU A 71 -7.33 -10.54 -24.07
CA GLU A 71 -6.69 -10.39 -25.38
C GLU A 71 -5.27 -9.86 -25.24
N PHE A 72 -4.39 -10.18 -26.18
CA PHE A 72 -3.10 -9.48 -26.25
C PHE A 72 -3.30 -8.04 -26.73
N ALA A 73 -2.67 -7.11 -26.04
CA ALA A 73 -2.73 -5.70 -26.34
C ALA A 73 -1.33 -5.08 -26.31
N ARG A 74 -1.25 -3.81 -26.72
CA ARG A 74 -0.02 -3.03 -26.62
C ARG A 74 -0.35 -1.66 -26.07
N ARG A 75 0.30 -1.30 -24.96
CA ARG A 75 0.39 0.06 -24.44
C ARG A 75 1.82 0.57 -24.72
N GLU A 76 2.49 1.17 -23.74
CA GLU A 76 3.92 1.47 -23.82
C GLU A 76 4.78 0.21 -23.94
N GLN A 77 4.25 -0.94 -23.51
CA GLN A 77 4.85 -2.26 -23.64
C GLN A 77 3.80 -3.31 -24.09
N PRO A 78 4.23 -4.48 -24.62
CA PRO A 78 3.34 -5.62 -24.81
C PRO A 78 2.65 -6.01 -23.49
N CYS A 79 1.35 -6.26 -23.55
CA CYS A 79 0.52 -6.52 -22.37
C CYS A 79 -0.68 -7.41 -22.72
N MET A 80 -1.48 -7.77 -21.72
CA MET A 80 -2.79 -8.39 -21.88
C MET A 80 -3.86 -7.37 -21.50
N MET A 81 -4.93 -7.27 -22.28
CA MET A 81 -6.12 -6.52 -21.93
C MET A 81 -7.17 -7.51 -21.42
N LEU A 82 -7.59 -7.33 -20.17
CA LEU A 82 -8.75 -8.01 -19.59
C LEU A 82 -9.92 -7.04 -19.60
N HIS A 83 -11.06 -7.46 -20.14
CA HIS A 83 -12.30 -6.72 -20.07
C HIS A 83 -13.39 -7.63 -19.51
N ALA A 84 -13.86 -7.33 -18.30
CA ALA A 84 -14.95 -8.04 -17.66
C ALA A 84 -16.12 -7.08 -17.46
N GLN A 85 -17.32 -7.51 -17.80
CA GLN A 85 -18.53 -6.73 -17.58
C GLN A 85 -19.67 -7.63 -17.08
N SER A 86 -20.48 -7.07 -16.20
CA SER A 86 -21.76 -7.61 -15.80
C SER A 86 -22.79 -6.52 -16.02
N HIS A 87 -23.86 -6.81 -16.75
CA HIS A 87 -24.97 -5.87 -16.91
C HIS A 87 -26.29 -6.62 -16.82
N GLY A 88 -27.33 -5.94 -16.35
CA GLY A 88 -28.64 -6.53 -16.20
C GLY A 88 -29.66 -5.52 -15.70
N ALA A 89 -30.81 -6.04 -15.29
CA ALA A 89 -31.84 -5.25 -14.64
C ALA A 89 -32.36 -5.98 -13.40
N ILE A 90 -32.45 -5.24 -12.30
CA ILE A 90 -33.12 -5.68 -11.07
C ILE A 90 -34.37 -4.81 -10.95
N ASP A 91 -35.57 -5.42 -10.85
CA ASP A 91 -36.84 -4.70 -10.84
C ASP A 91 -36.98 -3.70 -12.01
N ASP A 92 -36.58 -4.14 -13.21
CA ASP A 92 -36.53 -3.35 -14.47
C ASP A 92 -35.61 -2.12 -14.44
N CYS A 93 -34.83 -1.93 -13.37
CA CYS A 93 -33.83 -0.88 -13.23
C CYS A 93 -32.46 -1.35 -13.76
N PRO A 94 -31.91 -0.73 -14.82
CA PRO A 94 -30.62 -1.13 -15.37
C PRO A 94 -29.48 -0.94 -14.38
N CYS A 95 -28.64 -1.96 -14.22
CA CYS A 95 -27.44 -1.93 -13.40
C CYS A 95 -26.30 -2.72 -14.04
N GLY A 96 -25.07 -2.38 -13.69
CA GLY A 96 -23.93 -3.13 -14.15
C GLY A 96 -22.59 -2.62 -13.63
N THR A 97 -21.58 -3.45 -13.83
CA THR A 97 -20.17 -3.18 -13.53
C THR A 97 -19.34 -3.57 -14.74
N ALA A 98 -18.39 -2.74 -15.14
CA ALA A 98 -17.41 -3.05 -16.17
C ALA A 98 -16.01 -2.72 -15.65
N VAL A 99 -15.05 -3.60 -15.91
CA VAL A 99 -13.64 -3.46 -15.56
C VAL A 99 -12.82 -3.73 -16.80
N THR A 100 -11.95 -2.78 -17.17
CA THR A 100 -10.94 -2.97 -18.21
C THR A 100 -9.58 -2.80 -17.57
N ALA A 101 -8.75 -3.83 -17.59
CA ALA A 101 -7.41 -3.80 -17.03
C ALA A 101 -6.36 -4.17 -18.07
N TYR A 102 -5.25 -3.44 -18.08
CA TYR A 102 -4.05 -3.78 -18.85
C TYR A 102 -3.02 -4.39 -17.91
N LEU A 103 -2.58 -5.61 -18.21
CA LEU A 103 -1.75 -6.44 -17.35
C LEU A 103 -0.43 -6.80 -18.04
N THR A 104 0.66 -6.90 -17.29
CA THR A 104 1.89 -7.55 -17.78
C THR A 104 1.67 -9.07 -17.90
N THR A 105 2.62 -9.77 -18.53
CA THR A 105 2.64 -11.25 -18.54
C THR A 105 2.76 -11.86 -17.14
N ASP A 106 3.28 -11.09 -16.19
CA ASP A 106 3.39 -11.45 -14.77
C ASP A 106 2.13 -11.06 -13.96
N LEU A 107 1.04 -10.70 -14.65
CA LEU A 107 -0.24 -10.28 -14.07
C LEU A 107 -0.18 -9.01 -13.21
N GLN A 108 0.83 -8.16 -13.41
CA GLN A 108 0.88 -6.85 -12.77
C GLN A 108 -0.02 -5.87 -13.51
N VAL A 109 -0.84 -5.11 -12.78
CA VAL A 109 -1.73 -4.10 -13.36
C VAL A 109 -0.93 -2.87 -13.77
N LEU A 110 -1.02 -2.53 -15.05
CA LEU A 110 -0.47 -1.30 -15.64
C LEU A 110 -1.48 -0.15 -15.60
N GLU A 111 -2.73 -0.47 -15.85
CA GLU A 111 -3.83 0.48 -16.00
C GLU A 111 -5.15 -0.25 -15.74
N GLU A 112 -6.09 0.38 -15.05
CA GLU A 112 -7.43 -0.17 -14.78
C GLU A 112 -8.51 0.92 -14.86
N ASP A 113 -9.54 0.65 -15.66
CA ASP A 113 -10.78 1.39 -15.74
C ASP A 113 -11.91 0.58 -15.11
N HIS A 114 -12.55 1.13 -14.09
CA HIS A 114 -13.69 0.52 -13.40
C HIS A 114 -14.92 1.42 -13.52
N HIS A 115 -16.02 0.89 -14.03
CA HIS A 115 -17.31 1.56 -14.18
C HIS A 115 -18.40 0.78 -13.46
N GLU A 116 -19.18 1.41 -12.60
CA GLU A 116 -20.33 0.80 -11.92
C GLU A 116 -21.53 1.75 -12.03
N TYR A 117 -22.70 1.23 -12.41
CA TYR A 117 -23.91 2.03 -12.58
C TYR A 117 -25.17 1.31 -12.11
N VAL A 118 -26.14 2.10 -11.65
CA VAL A 118 -27.51 1.66 -11.33
C VAL A 118 -28.47 2.82 -11.63
N LYS A 119 -29.55 2.56 -12.37
CA LYS A 119 -30.59 3.56 -12.70
C LYS A 119 -31.91 3.19 -12.04
N LEU A 120 -32.22 3.80 -10.90
CA LEU A 120 -33.49 3.66 -10.19
C LEU A 120 -34.41 4.87 -10.51
N GLU A 121 -35.73 4.71 -10.34
CA GLU A 121 -36.66 5.84 -10.47
C GLU A 121 -36.32 6.93 -9.44
N GLY A 122 -35.93 8.11 -9.95
CA GLY A 122 -35.57 9.29 -9.16
C GLY A 122 -34.13 9.35 -8.65
N HIS A 123 -33.32 8.28 -8.77
CA HIS A 123 -31.95 8.22 -8.23
C HIS A 123 -31.05 7.32 -9.08
N SER A 124 -29.89 7.81 -9.53
CA SER A 124 -28.93 7.03 -10.32
C SER A 124 -27.54 7.06 -9.70
N VAL A 125 -26.89 5.90 -9.64
CA VAL A 125 -25.47 5.77 -9.30
C VAL A 125 -24.69 5.59 -10.61
N ASP A 126 -23.64 6.38 -10.80
CA ASP A 126 -22.68 6.22 -11.89
C ASP A 126 -21.28 6.53 -11.33
N LYS A 127 -20.43 5.51 -11.24
CA LYS A 127 -19.08 5.59 -10.68
C LYS A 127 -18.07 5.20 -11.74
N ARG A 128 -17.07 6.04 -11.98
CA ARG A 128 -15.91 5.70 -12.81
C ARG A 128 -14.63 5.92 -12.03
N CYS A 129 -13.73 4.94 -12.06
CA CYS A 129 -12.41 5.00 -11.47
C CYS A 129 -11.39 4.61 -12.54
N HIS A 130 -10.30 5.37 -12.60
CA HIS A 130 -9.18 5.12 -13.51
C HIS A 130 -7.89 5.11 -12.68
N MET A 131 -7.12 4.05 -12.79
CA MET A 131 -5.87 3.85 -12.06
C MET A 131 -4.76 3.53 -13.05
N VAL A 132 -3.58 4.13 -12.87
CA VAL A 132 -2.42 3.92 -13.76
C VAL A 132 -1.17 3.69 -12.92
N GLN A 133 -0.33 2.76 -13.35
CA GLN A 133 0.97 2.52 -12.75
C GLN A 133 1.97 3.62 -13.17
N ARG A 134 2.62 4.24 -12.18
CA ARG A 134 3.76 5.15 -12.37
C ARG A 134 4.84 4.80 -11.37
N ASP A 135 6.07 4.64 -11.84
CA ASP A 135 7.24 4.30 -11.01
C ASP A 135 7.02 3.07 -10.11
N GLY A 136 6.27 2.08 -10.60
CA GLY A 136 5.94 0.85 -9.87
C GLY A 136 4.76 0.98 -8.89
N LEU A 137 4.15 2.16 -8.75
CA LEU A 137 3.02 2.43 -7.85
C LEU A 137 1.74 2.69 -8.64
N MET A 138 0.60 2.20 -8.14
CA MET A 138 -0.72 2.54 -8.70
C MET A 138 -1.12 3.93 -8.22
N VAL A 139 -1.30 4.87 -9.15
CA VAL A 139 -1.66 6.25 -8.85
C VAL A 139 -3.13 6.50 -9.16
N ILE A 140 -3.88 6.96 -8.15
CA ILE A 140 -5.21 7.53 -8.29
C ILE A 140 -5.05 9.05 -8.41
N HIS A 141 -5.60 9.66 -9.46
CA HIS A 141 -5.22 10.99 -9.93
C HIS A 141 -5.33 12.14 -8.90
N LYS A 142 -6.32 12.15 -8.01
CA LYS A 142 -6.32 13.01 -6.82
C LYS A 142 -7.36 12.56 -5.78
N VAL A 143 -6.94 12.46 -4.53
CA VAL A 143 -7.81 12.18 -3.38
C VAL A 143 -7.78 13.38 -2.44
N THR A 144 -8.93 13.95 -2.15
CA THR A 144 -9.07 15.02 -1.13
C THR A 144 -9.85 14.47 0.04
N THR A 145 -9.30 14.57 1.24
CA THR A 145 -9.96 14.15 2.48
C THR A 145 -10.27 15.39 3.33
N ARG A 146 -11.48 15.48 3.86
CA ARG A 146 -11.90 16.55 4.78
C ARG A 146 -12.64 15.97 5.99
N GLU A 147 -12.47 16.60 7.13
CA GLU A 147 -13.24 16.30 8.32
C GLU A 147 -14.69 16.83 8.16
N LEU A 148 -15.68 16.05 8.58
CA LEU A 148 -17.09 16.45 8.63
C LEU A 148 -17.57 16.82 10.05
N GLY A 149 -16.73 16.59 11.06
CA GLY A 149 -17.01 16.85 12.47
C GLY A 149 -17.81 15.73 13.13
N GLN A 150 -18.30 16.03 14.34
CA GLN A 150 -19.04 15.10 15.18
C GLN A 150 -20.54 15.15 14.91
N ARG A 151 -21.21 13.99 14.91
CA ARG A 151 -22.67 13.84 14.76
C ARG A 151 -23.18 12.75 15.70
N GLN A 152 -24.48 12.75 16.02
CA GLN A 152 -25.13 11.64 16.71
C GLN A 152 -25.95 10.78 15.74
N LEU A 153 -25.79 9.45 15.84
CA LEU A 153 -26.52 8.44 15.06
C LEU A 153 -27.08 7.35 15.97
N GLU A 154 -28.24 6.81 15.59
CA GLU A 154 -28.87 5.69 16.29
C GLU A 154 -28.39 4.35 15.71
N VAL A 155 -27.86 3.46 16.56
CA VAL A 155 -27.38 2.10 16.24
C VAL A 155 -27.90 1.14 17.29
N GLY A 156 -28.59 0.07 16.89
CA GLY A 156 -29.15 -0.90 17.85
C GLY A 156 -30.11 -0.29 18.89
N GLY A 157 -30.73 0.86 18.61
CA GLY A 157 -31.58 1.60 19.54
C GLY A 157 -30.85 2.52 20.52
N GLU A 158 -29.52 2.63 20.43
CA GLU A 158 -28.70 3.56 21.21
C GLU A 158 -28.22 4.74 20.36
N LEU A 159 -28.22 5.95 20.95
CA LEU A 159 -27.65 7.16 20.35
C LEU A 159 -26.15 7.25 20.65
N LEU A 160 -25.33 7.28 19.60
CA LEU A 160 -23.87 7.28 19.69
C LEU A 160 -23.29 8.52 19.01
N ASP A 161 -22.26 9.08 19.63
CA ASP A 161 -21.40 10.09 18.99
C ASP A 161 -20.50 9.42 17.95
N VAL A 162 -20.48 10.01 16.75
CA VAL A 162 -19.70 9.53 15.60
C VAL A 162 -18.91 10.66 14.96
N PHE A 163 -17.76 10.32 14.40
CA PHE A 163 -16.82 11.24 13.78
C PHE A 163 -16.79 11.04 12.27
N GLY A 164 -17.08 12.10 11.53
CA GLY A 164 -17.26 12.05 10.09
C GLY A 164 -16.00 12.42 9.32
N VAL A 165 -15.75 11.68 8.24
CA VAL A 165 -14.72 11.98 7.24
C VAL A 165 -15.35 11.93 5.86
N GLU A 166 -15.07 12.92 5.04
CA GLU A 166 -15.40 12.89 3.62
C GLU A 166 -14.15 12.69 2.78
N ARG A 167 -14.25 11.82 1.78
CA ARG A 167 -13.21 11.55 0.80
C ARG A 167 -13.77 11.79 -0.60
N ILE A 168 -13.13 12.70 -1.33
CA ILE A 168 -13.40 12.98 -2.73
C ILE A 168 -12.32 12.33 -3.57
N ILE A 169 -12.71 11.43 -4.47
CA ILE A 169 -11.84 10.73 -5.41
C ILE A 169 -12.07 11.35 -6.79
N GLN A 170 -11.04 12.02 -7.31
CA GLN A 170 -11.06 12.62 -8.64
C GLN A 170 -10.55 11.59 -9.67
N SER A 171 -11.41 11.27 -10.64
CA SER A 171 -11.02 10.55 -11.86
C SER A 171 -10.48 11.53 -12.91
N MET A 172 -9.71 11.03 -13.87
CA MET A 172 -9.23 11.82 -15.03
C MET A 172 -10.37 12.22 -15.96
N GLU A 173 -11.30 11.28 -16.20
CA GLU A 173 -12.53 11.51 -16.93
C GLU A 173 -13.71 11.16 -16.03
N GLY A 174 -14.65 12.09 -15.88
CA GLY A 174 -15.86 11.93 -15.07
C GLY A 174 -15.96 12.88 -13.87
N SER A 175 -17.12 12.80 -13.20
CA SER A 175 -17.39 13.58 -11.99
C SER A 175 -16.68 12.95 -10.79
N PRO A 176 -16.13 13.77 -9.87
CA PRO A 176 -15.48 13.26 -8.68
C PRO A 176 -16.47 12.46 -7.81
N SER A 177 -16.05 11.28 -7.37
CA SER A 177 -16.83 10.46 -6.46
C SER A 177 -16.59 10.89 -5.02
N THR A 178 -17.65 11.24 -4.30
CA THR A 178 -17.56 11.69 -2.91
C THR A 178 -18.13 10.64 -1.97
N TRP A 179 -17.36 10.26 -0.96
CA TRP A 179 -17.73 9.30 0.08
C TRP A 179 -17.75 9.98 1.43
N GLN A 180 -18.81 9.78 2.20
CA GLN A 180 -18.90 10.20 3.59
C GLN A 180 -18.96 8.96 4.48
N CYS A 181 -18.04 8.87 5.42
CA CYS A 181 -17.97 7.79 6.40
C CYS A 181 -18.05 8.38 7.80
N TYR A 182 -18.75 7.72 8.71
CA TYR A 182 -18.78 8.07 10.13
C TYR A 182 -18.35 6.89 10.98
N PHE A 183 -17.52 7.16 11.98
CA PHE A 183 -16.88 6.16 12.83
C PHE A 183 -17.16 6.41 14.31
N LEU A 184 -17.13 5.35 15.12
CA LEU A 184 -17.03 5.47 16.58
C LEU A 184 -15.63 5.95 16.99
N ASP A 185 -15.48 6.34 18.26
CA ASP A 185 -14.20 6.73 18.86
C ASP A 185 -13.16 5.58 18.87
N ASP A 186 -13.62 4.34 18.84
CA ASP A 186 -12.81 3.13 18.75
C ASP A 186 -12.48 2.71 17.30
N GLY A 187 -12.92 3.48 16.30
CA GLY A 187 -12.60 3.28 14.89
C GLY A 187 -13.56 2.38 14.10
N HIS A 188 -14.61 1.84 14.71
CA HIS A 188 -15.62 1.06 13.98
C HIS A 188 -16.42 1.95 13.02
N LEU A 189 -16.66 1.47 11.80
CA LEU A 189 -17.48 2.15 10.80
C LEU A 189 -18.97 2.03 11.15
N VAL A 190 -19.62 3.16 11.40
CA VAL A 190 -21.05 3.24 11.69
C VAL A 190 -21.87 3.43 10.43
N THR A 191 -21.44 4.32 9.55
CA THR A 191 -22.11 4.49 8.26
C THR A 191 -21.14 4.89 7.18
N ARG A 192 -21.43 4.43 5.96
CA ARG A 192 -20.75 4.81 4.73
C ARG A 192 -21.79 5.08 3.66
N VAL A 193 -21.70 6.26 3.06
CA VAL A 193 -22.56 6.69 1.96
C VAL A 193 -21.70 7.29 0.86
N GLN A 194 -22.03 7.00 -0.39
CA GLN A 194 -21.53 7.78 -1.51
C GLN A 194 -22.53 8.92 -1.75
N VAL A 195 -22.05 10.16 -1.78
CA VAL A 195 -22.90 11.32 -2.05
C VAL A 195 -23.52 11.18 -3.43
N GLY A 196 -24.85 11.23 -3.49
CA GLY A 196 -25.64 10.98 -4.71
C GLY A 196 -26.15 9.53 -4.86
N SER A 197 -25.66 8.59 -4.06
CA SER A 197 -26.20 7.22 -4.00
C SER A 197 -27.36 7.12 -3.00
N PRO A 198 -28.43 6.38 -3.32
CA PRO A 198 -29.49 6.08 -2.35
C PRO A 198 -29.10 4.97 -1.36
N VAL A 199 -27.98 4.29 -1.60
CA VAL A 199 -27.52 3.19 -0.75
C VAL A 199 -26.64 3.74 0.37
N THR A 200 -27.08 3.51 1.60
CA THR A 200 -26.29 3.79 2.80
C THR A 200 -25.96 2.48 3.48
N MET A 201 -24.67 2.18 3.62
CA MET A 201 -24.24 1.12 4.51
C MET A 201 -24.32 1.68 5.93
N ARG A 202 -24.96 0.93 6.84
CA ARG A 202 -25.09 1.31 8.25
C ARG A 202 -24.89 0.11 9.16
N LEU A 203 -24.26 0.35 10.29
CA LEU A 203 -24.15 -0.59 11.39
C LEU A 203 -25.56 -0.78 11.99
N LEU A 204 -26.00 -2.04 12.08
CA LEU A 204 -27.35 -2.37 12.58
C LEU A 204 -27.37 -2.51 14.10
N GLU A 205 -26.35 -3.18 14.64
CA GLU A 205 -26.17 -3.42 16.07
C GLU A 205 -24.70 -3.18 16.43
N LEU A 206 -24.45 -2.75 17.67
CA LEU A 206 -23.10 -2.62 18.19
C LEU A 206 -22.42 -3.99 18.25
N PRO A 207 -21.17 -4.13 17.76
CA PRO A 207 -20.38 -5.32 18.03
C PRO A 207 -20.34 -5.55 19.55
N SER A 208 -20.44 -6.81 19.98
CA SER A 208 -20.26 -7.16 21.39
C SER A 208 -18.93 -6.57 21.86
N LYS A 209 -18.97 -5.61 22.79
CA LYS A 209 -17.78 -5.14 23.49
C LYS A 209 -17.13 -6.38 24.12
N ALA A 210 -16.13 -6.93 23.46
CA ALA A 210 -15.21 -7.82 24.15
C ALA A 210 -14.74 -7.04 25.37
N GLU A 211 -14.82 -7.65 26.55
CA GLU A 211 -14.27 -7.07 27.77
C GLU A 211 -12.89 -6.49 27.44
N LYS A 212 -12.63 -5.31 27.99
CA LYS A 212 -11.44 -4.48 27.80
C LYS A 212 -10.12 -5.15 28.25
N ASP A 213 -10.07 -6.47 28.24
CA ASP A 213 -8.91 -7.33 28.48
C ASP A 213 -8.35 -7.94 27.20
N SER A 214 -8.93 -7.64 26.03
CA SER A 214 -8.20 -7.78 24.78
C SER A 214 -7.11 -6.71 24.79
N VAL A 215 -5.94 -7.07 25.32
CA VAL A 215 -4.66 -6.47 24.94
C VAL A 215 -4.76 -6.30 23.44
N ILE A 216 -4.96 -5.07 22.96
CA ILE A 216 -4.77 -4.74 21.56
C ILE A 216 -3.36 -5.24 21.34
N PHE A 217 -3.21 -6.37 20.66
CA PHE A 217 -1.94 -6.77 20.13
C PHE A 217 -1.63 -5.59 19.22
N LYS A 218 -0.82 -4.65 19.73
CA LYS A 218 -0.21 -3.62 18.91
C LYS A 218 0.59 -4.44 17.93
N ILE A 219 -0.02 -4.74 16.79
CA ILE A 219 0.66 -5.34 15.66
C ILE A 219 1.87 -4.44 15.50
N PRO A 220 3.10 -4.95 15.72
CA PRO A 220 4.28 -4.13 15.65
C PRO A 220 4.25 -3.45 14.29
N LEU A 221 4.35 -2.12 14.29
CA LEU A 221 4.32 -1.35 13.06
C LEU A 221 5.63 -1.60 12.31
N VAL A 222 5.65 -2.64 11.47
CA VAL A 222 6.78 -2.96 10.59
C VAL A 222 6.66 -2.05 9.38
N TRP A 223 7.20 -0.84 9.52
CA TRP A 223 7.08 0.22 8.51
C TRP A 223 7.70 -0.16 7.17
N GLU A 224 8.64 -1.11 7.16
CA GLU A 224 9.28 -1.66 5.96
C GLU A 224 8.33 -2.49 5.10
N GLU A 225 7.34 -3.14 5.72
CA GLU A 225 6.33 -3.97 5.04
C GLU A 225 5.08 -3.16 4.66
N ASP A 226 4.82 -2.05 5.35
CA ASP A 226 3.74 -1.13 5.01
C ASP A 226 4.14 -0.23 3.82
N MET A 227 3.50 -0.45 2.68
CA MET A 227 3.79 0.26 1.42
C MET A 227 3.67 1.78 1.55
N GLN A 228 2.70 2.28 2.32
CA GLN A 228 2.47 3.72 2.48
C GLN A 228 3.58 4.35 3.33
N MET A 229 3.97 3.69 4.43
CA MET A 229 5.02 4.19 5.31
C MET A 229 6.41 4.07 4.71
N ARG A 230 6.68 2.99 3.97
CA ARG A 230 7.91 2.86 3.20
C ARG A 230 8.03 3.96 2.14
N SER A 231 6.95 4.31 1.44
CA SER A 231 6.93 5.44 0.52
C SER A 231 7.25 6.77 1.23
N LYS A 232 6.55 7.08 2.34
CA LYS A 232 6.83 8.29 3.14
C LYS A 232 8.28 8.36 3.63
N PHE A 233 8.84 7.22 4.06
CA PHE A 233 10.24 7.14 4.49
C PHE A 233 11.19 7.42 3.33
N LEU A 234 10.95 6.86 2.14
CA LEU A 234 11.79 7.08 0.97
C LEU A 234 11.76 8.56 0.53
N ASP A 235 10.58 9.17 0.52
CA ASP A 235 10.43 10.59 0.20
C ASP A 235 11.21 11.47 1.18
N ARG A 236 11.02 11.25 2.49
CA ARG A 236 11.72 12.02 3.52
C ARG A 236 13.23 11.79 3.51
N LYS A 237 13.67 10.56 3.22
CA LYS A 237 15.09 10.21 3.06
C LYS A 237 15.71 10.95 1.88
N GLU A 238 15.01 11.01 0.75
CA GLU A 238 15.52 11.69 -0.44
C GLU A 238 15.53 13.21 -0.27
N GLU A 239 14.51 13.77 0.37
CA GLU A 239 14.46 15.17 0.79
C GLU A 239 15.66 15.53 1.68
N LEU A 240 15.91 14.76 2.74
CA LEU A 240 17.05 15.00 3.65
C LEU A 240 18.41 14.87 2.94
N LYS A 241 18.54 13.92 2.00
CA LYS A 241 19.75 13.80 1.18
C LYS A 241 19.93 15.00 0.24
N ALA A 242 18.85 15.47 -0.37
CA ALA A 242 18.86 16.63 -1.24
C ALA A 242 19.22 17.90 -0.46
N ASP A 243 18.68 18.06 0.75
CA ASP A 243 19.01 19.14 1.67
C ASP A 243 20.48 19.08 2.08
N HIS A 244 20.97 17.91 2.52
CA HIS A 244 22.37 17.73 2.88
C HIS A 244 23.31 18.03 1.70
N SER A 245 22.99 17.54 0.51
CA SER A 245 23.76 17.80 -0.70
C SER A 245 23.73 19.28 -1.09
N SER A 246 22.61 19.97 -0.83
CA SER A 246 22.47 21.40 -1.08
C SER A 246 23.27 22.23 -0.07
N TYR A 247 23.22 21.88 1.21
CA TYR A 247 24.05 22.48 2.26
C TYR A 247 25.54 22.39 1.92
N LEU A 248 26.04 21.19 1.57
CA LEU A 248 27.45 21.03 1.18
C LEU A 248 27.84 21.78 -0.09
N ARG A 249 26.90 21.95 -1.04
CA ARG A 249 27.12 22.78 -2.24
C ARG A 249 27.18 24.27 -1.92
N GLN A 250 26.36 24.72 -0.97
CA GLN A 250 26.34 26.12 -0.52
C GLN A 250 27.53 26.48 0.37
N HIS A 251 28.12 25.48 1.04
CA HIS A 251 29.24 25.63 1.96
C HIS A 251 30.53 24.94 1.47
N PRO A 252 31.16 25.42 0.37
CA PRO A 252 32.39 24.83 -0.16
C PRO A 252 33.55 24.85 0.83
N GLU A 253 33.55 25.77 1.80
CA GLU A 253 34.52 25.87 2.88
C GLU A 253 34.59 24.60 3.74
N ILE A 254 33.47 23.90 3.93
CA ILE A 254 33.43 22.64 4.69
C ILE A 254 34.22 21.57 3.94
N ARG A 255 34.02 21.48 2.62
CA ARG A 255 34.72 20.52 1.77
C ARG A 255 36.22 20.80 1.74
N ALA A 256 36.61 22.08 1.65
CA ALA A 256 38.01 22.49 1.71
C ALA A 256 38.64 22.13 3.06
N LEU A 257 37.97 22.47 4.16
CA LEU A 257 38.43 22.20 5.52
C LEU A 257 38.66 20.70 5.79
N ILE A 258 37.72 19.85 5.37
CA ILE A 258 37.82 18.38 5.49
C ILE A 258 38.94 17.85 4.58
N SER A 259 39.09 18.37 3.36
CA SER A 259 40.14 17.96 2.42
C SER A 259 41.54 18.25 2.98
N ASP A 260 41.76 19.45 3.51
CA ASP A 260 43.03 19.86 4.09
C ASP A 260 43.35 19.02 5.34
N PHE A 261 42.35 18.74 6.17
CA PHE A 261 42.49 17.83 7.31
C PHE A 261 42.95 16.43 6.86
N LEU A 262 42.27 15.84 5.87
CA LEU A 262 42.60 14.51 5.36
C LEU A 262 43.99 14.46 4.74
N GLN A 263 44.40 15.49 4.00
CA GLN A 263 45.77 15.59 3.47
C GLN A 263 46.81 15.62 4.58
N LEU A 264 46.60 16.44 5.60
CA LEU A 264 47.50 16.54 6.76
C LEU A 264 47.55 15.24 7.57
N LEU A 265 46.39 14.59 7.76
CA LEU A 265 46.30 13.31 8.45
C LEU A 265 47.07 12.21 7.70
N LEU A 266 46.90 12.11 6.39
CA LEU A 266 47.58 11.12 5.55
C LEU A 266 49.09 11.37 5.42
N LEU A 267 49.52 12.63 5.50
CA LEU A 267 50.92 13.01 5.46
C LEU A 267 51.64 12.76 6.80
N ARG A 268 51.01 13.16 7.91
CA ARG A 268 51.59 13.09 9.26
C ARG A 268 51.48 11.69 9.87
N LYS A 269 50.44 10.93 9.51
CA LYS A 269 50.11 9.60 10.06
C LYS A 269 50.34 9.52 11.58
N PRO A 270 49.69 10.40 12.37
CA PRO A 270 49.88 10.43 13.82
C PRO A 270 49.36 9.14 14.47
N ASP A 271 49.99 8.75 15.57
CA ASP A 271 49.57 7.56 16.35
C ASP A 271 48.21 7.78 17.04
N ASP A 272 47.88 9.04 17.39
CA ASP A 272 46.58 9.43 17.96
C ASP A 272 45.82 10.38 17.02
N VAL A 273 44.87 9.81 16.27
CA VAL A 273 44.04 10.52 15.29
C VAL A 273 43.05 11.48 15.96
N PHE A 274 42.55 11.14 17.16
CA PHE A 274 41.54 11.94 17.85
C PHE A 274 42.14 13.21 18.44
N LEU A 275 43.33 13.09 19.07
CA LEU A 275 44.08 14.25 19.56
C LEU A 275 44.45 15.19 18.40
N PHE A 276 44.93 14.63 17.30
CA PHE A 276 45.27 15.37 16.10
C PHE A 276 44.07 16.11 15.49
N ALA A 277 42.91 15.45 15.39
CA ALA A 277 41.68 16.06 14.91
C ALA A 277 41.25 17.24 15.81
N ARG A 278 41.29 17.04 17.14
CA ARG A 278 40.94 18.10 18.10
C ARG A 278 41.82 19.32 17.91
N GLU A 279 43.14 19.14 17.84
CA GLU A 279 44.09 20.25 17.64
C GLU A 279 43.87 20.95 16.30
N TYR A 280 43.62 20.19 15.22
CA TYR A 280 43.34 20.75 13.90
C TYR A 280 42.06 21.59 13.87
N PHE A 281 40.95 21.11 14.46
CA PHE A 281 39.65 21.79 14.37
C PHE A 281 39.45 22.90 15.43
N THR A 282 40.26 22.94 16.50
CA THR A 282 40.14 23.93 17.59
C THR A 282 40.10 25.39 17.12
N PRO A 283 40.91 25.84 16.15
CA PRO A 283 40.88 27.24 15.69
C PRO A 283 39.57 27.67 15.01
N PHE A 284 38.76 26.71 14.52
CA PHE A 284 37.55 26.98 13.74
C PHE A 284 36.28 27.13 14.59
N THR A 285 36.36 26.91 15.90
CA THR A 285 35.19 26.96 16.81
C THR A 285 34.85 28.36 17.34
N SER A 286 35.65 29.38 17.00
CA SER A 286 35.67 30.66 17.73
C SER A 286 34.71 31.75 17.23
N ASN A 287 33.70 31.45 16.39
CA ASN A 287 32.75 32.47 15.90
C ASN A 287 31.30 31.94 15.81
N HIS A 288 30.67 31.65 16.95
CA HIS A 288 29.21 31.48 16.99
C HIS A 288 28.57 32.48 17.98
N PRO A 289 27.73 33.42 17.52
CA PRO A 289 26.93 34.26 18.40
C PRO A 289 25.78 33.42 18.96
N ALA A 290 26.05 32.69 20.04
CA ALA A 290 25.04 32.01 20.82
C ALA A 290 24.46 33.00 21.86
N ASP A 291 23.44 33.77 21.47
CA ASP A 291 22.47 34.44 22.34
C ASP A 291 21.42 35.15 21.46
N ALA A 292 20.43 34.42 20.94
CA ALA A 292 19.24 35.04 20.31
C ALA A 292 17.96 34.21 20.43
N ASP A 293 18.03 32.88 20.63
CA ASP A 293 16.82 32.02 20.56
C ASP A 293 16.40 31.42 21.91
N GLN A 294 16.44 32.20 23.01
CA GLN A 294 15.90 31.77 24.31
C GLN A 294 14.65 32.52 24.82
N GLU A 295 14.09 33.48 24.08
CA GLU A 295 12.87 34.20 24.51
C GLU A 295 11.54 33.75 23.86
N ALA A 296 11.54 32.75 22.97
CA ALA A 296 10.31 32.35 22.26
C ALA A 296 9.57 31.12 22.82
N GLN A 297 9.87 30.69 24.06
CA GLN A 297 9.17 29.57 24.73
C GLN A 297 8.45 29.96 26.03
N SER A 298 8.17 31.24 26.25
CA SER A 298 7.32 31.68 27.36
C SER A 298 6.32 32.74 26.92
N LEU A 299 5.40 32.38 26.02
CA LEU A 299 4.06 32.97 25.88
C LEU A 299 3.09 31.91 25.36
#